data_AF-U2PNX9-F1
#
_entry.id   AF-U2PNX9-F1
#
_cell.length_a   1.000
_cell.length_b   1.000
_cell.length_c   1.000
_cell.angle_alpha   90.00
_cell.angle_beta   90.00
_cell.angle_gamma   90.00
#
_symmetry.space_group_name_H-M   'P 1'
#
loop_
_entity.id
_entity.type
_entity.pdbx_description
1 polymer ?
#
loop_
_entity_poly.entity_id
_entity_poly.type
_entity_poly.pdbx_seq_one_letter_code
_entity_poly.pdbx_strand_id
1 'polypeptide(L)'
;MKKYNQFEIFRFIGALSVFYYHTRVHAQFSPIKLPFILEHGIAWVFFFFLLSGFLLTYVYSNKNLDTQIFYKTRFFKFYPVYFLSLILTLKFKGTIIYNMLLVQSWIFNRSLSYNSSAWYLSVLAFLLLLFPALLQFRKNKYFTYFVLIINFYVYYFFNYLFKLNSNSGTVLEFIKYNPLMYISTFTFGMLLYDKIKKIKKRNIYSFLTIIYIIFLLFAPYNKFFPYNSTAISLSFIPLIVFLYLDNGFFSKFLGNKFFIYLGGISYSIYILHRPLYIIFEKFMGEMTSHVDFLIYFLMVFLMSNLAKYLVENKFYKYLCKKYLNRAI
;
A
#
# COMPACT_ATOMS: atom_id res chain seq x y z
N MET A 1 -13.68 11.89 -15.68
CA MET A 1 -13.50 11.75 -14.21
C MET A 1 -12.22 12.44 -13.81
N LYS A 2 -12.26 13.33 -12.80
CA LYS A 2 -11.07 14.02 -12.30
C LYS A 2 -10.15 13.02 -11.59
N LYS A 3 -8.94 12.82 -12.11
CA LYS A 3 -7.93 11.98 -11.44
C LYS A 3 -7.35 12.80 -10.29
N TYR A 4 -7.46 12.31 -9.06
CA TYR A 4 -6.86 12.97 -7.89
C TYR A 4 -5.36 12.68 -7.85
N ASN A 5 -4.63 13.44 -8.66
CA ASN A 5 -3.20 13.27 -8.86
C ASN A 5 -2.38 13.60 -7.60
N GLN A 6 -2.91 14.45 -6.69
CA GLN A 6 -2.20 14.80 -5.45
C GLN A 6 -1.90 13.61 -4.52
N PHE A 7 -2.57 12.46 -4.67
CA PHE A 7 -2.25 11.26 -3.88
C PHE A 7 -1.02 10.50 -4.39
N GLU A 8 -0.58 10.76 -5.63
CA GLU A 8 0.49 10.00 -6.29
C GLU A 8 1.84 10.18 -5.58
N ILE A 9 2.16 11.39 -5.13
CA ILE A 9 3.38 11.63 -4.36
C ILE A 9 3.40 10.87 -3.03
N PHE A 10 2.27 10.78 -2.32
CA PHE A 10 2.20 10.06 -1.06
C PHE A 10 2.31 8.54 -1.24
N ARG A 11 1.87 8.03 -2.39
CA ARG A 11 2.17 6.64 -2.78
C ARG A 11 3.67 6.40 -2.93
N PHE A 12 4.36 7.33 -3.58
CA PHE A 12 5.80 7.26 -3.76
C PHE A 12 6.54 7.39 -2.43
N ILE A 13 6.20 8.37 -1.58
CA ILE A 13 6.77 8.54 -0.24
C ILE A 13 6.58 7.26 0.58
N GLY A 14 5.39 6.66 0.56
CA GLY A 14 5.14 5.42 1.27
C GLY A 14 5.96 4.24 0.75
N ALA A 15 6.11 4.11 -0.58
CA ALA A 15 6.93 3.07 -1.17
C ALA A 15 8.42 3.24 -0.82
N LEU A 16 8.92 4.48 -0.82
CA LEU A 16 10.27 4.80 -0.37
C LEU A 16 10.47 4.57 1.12
N SER A 17 9.48 4.86 1.95
CA SER A 17 9.54 4.58 3.39
C SER A 17 9.63 3.08 3.67
N VAL A 18 8.88 2.25 2.93
CA VAL A 18 8.98 0.77 3.02
C VAL A 18 10.33 0.27 2.52
N PHE A 19 10.80 0.78 1.39
CA PHE A 19 12.15 0.51 0.88
C PHE A 19 13.21 0.85 1.93
N TYR A 20 13.15 2.05 2.49
CA TYR A 20 14.13 2.57 3.45
C TYR A 20 14.11 1.75 4.75
N TYR A 21 12.92 1.41 5.27
CA TYR A 21 12.76 0.53 6.42
C TYR A 21 13.48 -0.81 6.20
N HIS A 22 13.23 -1.48 5.08
CA HIS A 22 13.87 -2.75 4.78
C HIS A 22 15.37 -2.62 4.54
N THR A 23 15.86 -1.53 3.94
CA THR A 23 17.31 -1.30 3.83
C THR A 23 17.95 -1.17 5.19
N ARG A 24 17.32 -0.44 6.12
CA ARG A 24 17.87 -0.24 7.46
C ARG A 24 17.92 -1.53 8.27
N VAL A 25 16.93 -2.41 8.11
CA VAL A 25 16.91 -3.72 8.78
C VAL A 25 18.07 -4.63 8.33
N HIS A 26 18.59 -4.45 7.12
CA HIS A 26 19.69 -5.27 6.58
C HIS A 26 21.01 -4.52 6.36
N ALA A 27 21.06 -3.23 6.68
CA ALA A 27 22.28 -2.44 6.60
C ALA A 27 23.20 -2.78 7.77
N GLN A 28 24.50 -2.92 7.52
CA GLN A 28 25.52 -3.01 8.57
C GLN A 28 26.09 -1.64 8.98
N PHE A 29 25.64 -0.57 8.33
CA PHE A 29 25.95 0.80 8.70
C PHE A 29 24.70 1.51 9.23
N SER A 30 24.88 2.64 9.91
CA SER A 30 23.78 3.49 10.36
C SER A 30 23.31 4.39 9.21
N PRO A 31 22.15 4.13 8.58
CA PRO A 31 21.64 5.00 7.54
C PRO A 31 21.17 6.33 8.14
N ILE A 32 21.03 7.35 7.28
CA ILE A 32 20.61 8.71 7.69
C ILE A 32 19.30 8.61 8.49
N LYS A 33 19.28 9.12 9.72
CA LYS A 33 18.05 9.16 10.53
C LYS A 33 16.99 10.02 9.84
N LEU A 34 15.79 9.48 9.70
CA LEU A 34 14.64 10.17 9.14
C LEU A 34 13.57 10.41 10.23
N PRO A 35 12.62 11.32 9.97
CA PRO A 35 11.38 11.39 10.74
C PRO A 35 10.72 10.02 10.90
N PHE A 36 10.15 9.75 12.07
CA PHE A 36 9.60 8.45 12.44
C PHE A 36 8.69 7.83 11.37
N ILE A 37 7.76 8.62 10.82
CA ILE A 37 6.79 8.15 9.83
C ILE A 37 7.47 7.69 8.52
N LEU A 38 8.68 8.17 8.24
CA LEU A 38 9.48 7.76 7.08
C LEU A 38 10.39 6.57 7.39
N GLU A 39 10.83 6.41 8.63
CA GLU A 39 11.61 5.25 9.07
C GLU A 39 10.75 3.99 9.18
N HIS A 40 9.47 4.12 9.53
CA HIS A 40 8.58 3.00 9.79
C HIS A 40 7.60 2.74 8.64
N GLY A 41 8.10 2.09 7.59
CA GLY A 41 7.37 1.82 6.36
C GLY A 41 6.03 1.09 6.52
N ILE A 42 5.84 0.30 7.59
CA ILE A 42 4.57 -0.39 7.84
C ILE A 42 3.39 0.57 7.99
N ALA A 43 3.62 1.79 8.48
CA ALA A 43 2.57 2.79 8.63
C ALA A 43 1.95 3.16 7.27
N TRP A 44 2.79 3.32 6.25
CA TRP A 44 2.35 3.63 4.89
C TRP A 44 1.58 2.49 4.22
N VAL A 45 1.76 1.26 4.68
CA VAL A 45 0.95 0.13 4.20
C VAL A 45 -0.52 0.28 4.62
N PHE A 46 -0.78 0.76 5.85
CA PHE A 46 -2.14 1.13 6.27
C PHE A 46 -2.71 2.29 5.46
N PHE A 47 -1.89 3.31 5.16
CA PHE A 47 -2.27 4.38 4.23
C PHE A 47 -2.69 3.82 2.87
N PHE A 48 -1.95 2.84 2.32
CA PHE A 48 -2.30 2.24 1.03
C PHE A 48 -3.63 1.50 1.05
N PHE A 49 -3.95 0.75 2.11
CA PHE A 49 -5.24 0.07 2.23
C PHE A 49 -6.40 1.06 2.40
N LEU A 50 -6.22 2.07 3.25
CA LEU A 50 -7.21 3.13 3.47
C LEU A 50 -7.48 3.90 2.18
N LEU A 51 -6.42 4.33 1.49
CA LEU A 51 -6.49 5.03 0.21
C LEU A 51 -7.09 4.15 -0.89
N SER A 52 -6.82 2.84 -0.88
CA SER A 52 -7.39 1.89 -1.86
C SER A 52 -8.90 1.78 -1.70
N GLY A 53 -9.41 1.61 -0.47
CA GLY A 53 -10.84 1.61 -0.18
C GLY A 53 -11.50 2.92 -0.60
N PHE A 54 -10.86 4.05 -0.28
CA PHE A 54 -11.32 5.39 -0.67
C PHE A 54 -11.42 5.59 -2.18
N LEU A 55 -10.33 5.35 -2.92
CA LEU A 55 -10.26 5.61 -4.36
C LEU A 55 -11.10 4.62 -5.17
N LEU A 56 -11.19 3.35 -4.75
CA LEU A 56 -12.09 2.38 -5.40
C LEU A 56 -13.55 2.81 -5.25
N THR A 57 -13.93 3.23 -4.05
CA THR A 57 -15.28 3.72 -3.77
C THR A 57 -15.59 5.01 -4.55
N TYR A 58 -14.61 5.91 -4.69
CA TYR A 58 -14.72 7.09 -5.56
C TYR A 58 -14.94 6.71 -7.03
N VAL A 59 -14.19 5.73 -7.55
CA VAL A 59 -14.27 5.34 -8.96
C VAL A 59 -15.61 4.68 -9.29
N TYR A 60 -16.12 3.85 -8.39
CA TYR A 60 -17.34 3.06 -8.58
C TYR A 60 -18.57 3.63 -7.85
N SER A 61 -18.52 4.87 -7.35
CA SER A 61 -19.70 5.51 -6.74
C SER A 61 -20.80 5.82 -7.75
N ASN A 62 -20.40 6.19 -8.96
CA ASN A 62 -21.30 6.62 -10.04
C ASN A 62 -21.19 5.72 -11.27
N LYS A 63 -20.70 4.48 -11.11
CA LYS A 63 -20.53 3.52 -12.20
C LYS A 63 -21.04 2.15 -11.79
N ASN A 64 -21.75 1.51 -12.70
CA ASN A 64 -22.03 0.08 -12.56
C ASN A 64 -20.71 -0.68 -12.66
N LEU A 65 -20.47 -1.55 -11.67
CA LEU A 65 -19.29 -2.38 -11.63
C LEU A 65 -19.57 -3.66 -12.41
N ASP A 66 -18.87 -3.83 -13.53
CA ASP A 66 -18.72 -5.14 -14.16
C ASP A 66 -17.64 -5.91 -13.40
N THR A 67 -18.04 -6.97 -12.70
CA THR A 67 -17.19 -7.76 -11.83
C THR A 67 -16.07 -8.46 -12.59
N GLN A 68 -16.34 -8.98 -13.78
CA GLN A 68 -15.35 -9.70 -14.56
C GLN A 68 -14.28 -8.73 -15.10
N ILE A 69 -14.70 -7.59 -15.63
CA ILE A 69 -13.78 -6.53 -16.07
C ILE A 69 -12.99 -5.98 -14.89
N PHE A 70 -13.64 -5.78 -13.73
CA PHE A 70 -12.98 -5.33 -12.51
C PHE A 70 -11.84 -6.26 -12.12
N TYR A 71 -12.08 -7.57 -12.00
CA TYR A 71 -11.02 -8.51 -11.60
C TYR A 71 -9.92 -8.63 -12.66
N LYS A 72 -10.26 -8.76 -13.95
CA LYS A 72 -9.26 -8.86 -15.02
C LYS A 72 -8.34 -7.64 -15.07
N THR A 73 -8.90 -6.43 -15.00
CA THR A 73 -8.09 -5.20 -15.03
C THR A 73 -7.15 -5.07 -13.83
N ARG A 74 -7.56 -5.54 -12.65
CA ARG A 74 -6.71 -5.53 -11.44
C ARG A 74 -5.63 -6.60 -11.50
N PHE A 75 -6.00 -7.80 -11.96
CA PHE A 75 -5.05 -8.88 -12.16
C PHE A 75 -3.97 -8.47 -13.16
N PHE A 76 -4.34 -7.97 -14.34
CA PHE A 76 -3.38 -7.49 -15.37
C PHE A 76 -2.50 -6.35 -14.88
N LYS A 77 -3.01 -5.50 -13.98
CA LYS A 77 -2.27 -4.36 -13.47
C LYS A 77 -1.20 -4.75 -12.45
N PHE A 78 -1.51 -5.66 -11.52
CA PHE A 78 -0.62 -5.96 -10.40
C PHE A 78 0.15 -7.26 -10.60
N TYR A 79 -0.53 -8.33 -11.02
CA TYR A 79 0.06 -9.67 -11.01
C TYR A 79 1.34 -9.81 -11.88
N PRO A 80 1.47 -9.20 -13.07
CA PRO A 80 2.68 -9.36 -13.88
C PRO A 80 3.98 -8.88 -13.23
N VAL A 81 3.97 -7.74 -12.54
CA VAL A 81 5.17 -7.25 -11.82
C VAL A 81 5.45 -8.12 -10.59
N TYR A 82 4.41 -8.58 -9.92
CA TYR A 82 4.57 -9.54 -8.83
C TYR A 82 5.15 -10.87 -9.30
N PHE A 83 4.70 -11.38 -10.44
CA PHE A 83 5.23 -12.60 -11.04
C PHE A 83 6.71 -12.43 -11.41
N LEU A 84 7.11 -11.27 -11.96
CA LEU A 84 8.52 -10.93 -12.13
C LEU A 84 9.28 -10.98 -10.80
N SER A 85 8.72 -10.44 -9.72
CA SER A 85 9.32 -10.51 -8.37
C SER A 85 9.51 -11.94 -7.87
N LEU A 86 8.58 -12.85 -8.19
CA LEU A 86 8.70 -14.26 -7.88
C LEU A 86 9.83 -14.91 -8.67
N ILE A 87 9.94 -14.63 -9.99
CA ILE A 87 11.02 -15.14 -10.83
C ILE A 87 12.39 -14.76 -10.25
N LEU A 88 12.55 -13.51 -9.84
CA LEU A 88 13.79 -13.00 -9.24
C LEU A 88 14.13 -13.67 -7.89
N THR A 89 13.17 -14.33 -7.24
CA THR A 89 13.34 -15.00 -5.94
C THR A 89 13.24 -16.54 -6.03
N LEU A 90 13.18 -17.15 -7.21
CA LEU A 90 12.92 -18.60 -7.38
C LEU A 90 13.93 -19.57 -6.73
N LYS A 91 15.04 -19.07 -6.19
CA LYS A 91 16.04 -19.92 -5.51
C LYS A 91 15.61 -20.43 -4.12
N PHE A 92 14.48 -20.00 -3.56
CA PHE A 92 14.05 -20.43 -2.22
C PHE A 92 13.26 -21.75 -2.23
N LYS A 93 13.77 -22.75 -1.50
CA LYS A 93 13.11 -24.04 -1.23
C LYS A 93 11.78 -23.79 -0.49
N GLY A 94 10.66 -24.26 -1.03
CA GLY A 94 9.34 -24.10 -0.40
C GLY A 94 8.15 -24.38 -1.32
N THR A 95 6.94 -24.36 -0.76
CA THR A 95 5.68 -24.50 -1.50
C THR A 95 5.28 -23.16 -2.13
N ILE A 96 5.75 -22.93 -3.37
CA ILE A 96 5.51 -21.68 -4.11
C ILE A 96 4.03 -21.42 -4.43
N ILE A 97 3.19 -22.46 -4.39
CA ILE A 97 1.78 -22.40 -4.78
C ILE A 97 1.01 -21.29 -4.02
N TYR A 98 1.29 -21.10 -2.73
CA TYR A 98 0.63 -20.06 -1.93
C TYR A 98 0.98 -18.65 -2.41
N ASN A 99 2.21 -18.43 -2.89
CA ASN A 99 2.66 -17.17 -3.45
C ASN A 99 2.07 -16.94 -4.84
N MET A 100 2.08 -17.98 -5.69
CA MET A 100 1.44 -17.90 -7.01
C MET A 100 -0.04 -17.52 -6.92
N LEU A 101 -0.74 -18.04 -5.91
CA LEU A 101 -2.15 -17.76 -5.67
C LEU A 101 -2.39 -16.48 -4.84
N LEU A 102 -1.35 -15.79 -4.36
CA LEU A 102 -1.46 -14.63 -3.47
C LEU A 102 -2.23 -14.92 -2.16
N VAL A 103 -2.09 -16.14 -1.62
CA VAL A 103 -2.71 -16.57 -0.35
C VAL A 103 -1.70 -16.84 0.76
N GLN A 104 -0.42 -16.54 0.56
CA GLN A 104 0.63 -16.80 1.54
C GLN A 104 0.42 -16.10 2.89
N SER A 105 -0.26 -14.95 2.92
CA SER A 105 -0.61 -14.23 4.16
C SER A 105 -1.76 -14.85 4.95
N TRP A 106 -2.40 -15.88 4.40
CA TRP A 106 -3.51 -16.60 5.02
C TRP A 106 -3.02 -17.80 5.82
N ILE A 107 -1.75 -18.16 5.65
CA ILE A 107 -1.14 -19.37 6.19
C ILE A 107 -0.08 -18.99 7.22
N PHE A 108 -0.09 -19.64 8.37
CA PHE A 108 0.91 -19.46 9.41
C PHE A 108 2.34 -19.66 8.87
N ASN A 109 3.26 -18.78 9.26
CA ASN A 109 4.69 -18.86 8.93
C ASN A 109 5.01 -18.83 7.41
N ARG A 110 4.11 -18.29 6.59
CA ARG A 110 4.29 -18.17 5.13
C ARG A 110 4.17 -16.76 4.61
N SER A 111 3.78 -15.79 5.45
CA SER A 111 3.41 -14.44 5.00
C SER A 111 4.57 -13.74 4.31
N LEU A 112 5.79 -14.00 4.76
CA LEU A 112 7.01 -13.37 4.27
C LEU A 112 7.82 -14.25 3.30
N SER A 113 7.25 -15.38 2.85
CA SER A 113 7.96 -16.31 1.96
C SER A 113 8.25 -15.72 0.57
N TYR A 114 9.42 -16.05 0.00
CA TYR A 114 9.96 -15.57 -1.28
C TYR A 114 10.18 -14.05 -1.36
N ASN A 115 9.09 -13.29 -1.41
CA ASN A 115 9.11 -11.83 -1.40
C ASN A 115 8.42 -11.33 -0.12
N SER A 116 9.22 -10.98 0.88
CA SER A 116 8.72 -10.52 2.18
C SER A 116 7.94 -9.21 2.15
N SER A 117 7.88 -8.49 1.02
CA SER A 117 7.00 -7.31 0.88
C SER A 117 5.71 -7.65 0.15
N ALA A 118 5.61 -8.82 -0.47
CA ALA A 118 4.43 -9.22 -1.23
C ALA A 118 3.21 -9.59 -0.37
N TRP A 119 3.36 -9.72 0.96
CA TRP A 119 2.22 -9.94 1.87
C TRP A 119 1.14 -8.86 1.69
N TYR A 120 1.53 -7.61 1.45
CA TYR A 120 0.61 -6.52 1.16
C TYR A 120 -0.26 -6.83 -0.06
N LEU A 121 0.32 -7.41 -1.10
CA LEU A 121 -0.40 -7.76 -2.31
C LEU A 121 -1.35 -8.95 -2.09
N SER A 122 -0.98 -9.92 -1.25
CA SER A 122 -1.88 -11.01 -0.83
C SER A 122 -3.11 -10.46 -0.10
N VAL A 123 -2.91 -9.54 0.85
CA VAL A 123 -4.00 -8.86 1.54
C VAL A 123 -4.82 -8.00 0.59
N LEU A 124 -4.18 -7.24 -0.31
CA LEU A 124 -4.87 -6.40 -1.29
C LEU A 124 -5.72 -7.25 -2.24
N ALA A 125 -5.22 -8.40 -2.70
CA ALA A 125 -5.97 -9.33 -3.55
C ALA A 125 -7.24 -9.82 -2.85
N PHE A 126 -7.14 -10.18 -1.57
CA PHE A 126 -8.30 -10.53 -0.75
C PHE A 126 -9.32 -9.38 -0.62
N LEU A 127 -8.86 -8.16 -0.31
CA LEU A 127 -9.74 -6.99 -0.21
C LEU A 127 -10.40 -6.63 -1.55
N LEU A 128 -9.67 -6.78 -2.65
CA LEU A 128 -10.21 -6.62 -4.01
C LEU A 128 -11.27 -7.68 -4.32
N LEU A 129 -11.07 -8.93 -3.90
CA LEU A 129 -12.07 -9.99 -4.04
C LEU A 129 -13.37 -9.67 -3.28
N LEU A 130 -13.26 -9.09 -2.09
CA LEU A 130 -14.43 -8.66 -1.31
C LEU A 130 -15.08 -7.37 -1.83
N PHE A 131 -14.34 -6.56 -2.59
CA PHE A 131 -14.76 -5.20 -2.93
C PHE A 131 -16.13 -5.12 -3.63
N PRO A 132 -16.49 -5.95 -4.64
CA PRO A 132 -17.81 -5.88 -5.26
C PRO A 132 -18.98 -6.12 -4.28
N ALA A 133 -18.83 -7.08 -3.37
CA ALA A 133 -19.82 -7.35 -2.32
C ALA A 133 -19.92 -6.20 -1.33
N LEU A 134 -18.78 -5.68 -0.85
CA LEU A 134 -18.73 -4.51 0.02
C LEU A 134 -19.31 -3.26 -0.65
N LEU A 135 -19.06 -3.08 -1.96
CA LEU A 135 -19.58 -1.98 -2.76
C LEU A 135 -21.10 -2.00 -2.84
N GLN A 136 -21.71 -3.17 -2.93
CA GLN A 136 -23.17 -3.31 -2.90
C GLN A 136 -23.72 -3.12 -1.48
N PHE A 137 -23.08 -3.75 -0.48
CA PHE A 137 -23.48 -3.64 0.92
C PHE A 137 -23.41 -2.19 1.43
N ARG A 138 -22.48 -1.37 0.92
CA ARG A 138 -22.32 0.03 1.33
C ARG A 138 -23.58 0.90 1.14
N LYS A 139 -24.48 0.51 0.24
CA LYS A 139 -25.75 1.23 0.00
C LYS A 139 -26.71 1.06 1.18
N ASN A 140 -26.52 0.04 2.01
CA ASN A 140 -27.32 -0.20 3.19
C ASN A 140 -26.91 0.74 4.35
N LYS A 141 -27.90 1.26 5.10
CA LYS A 141 -27.67 2.07 6.31
C LYS A 141 -26.77 1.36 7.34
N TYR A 142 -26.82 0.02 7.39
CA TYR A 142 -26.01 -0.79 8.31
C TYR A 142 -24.51 -0.80 8.02
N PHE A 143 -24.08 -0.34 6.83
CA PHE A 143 -22.67 -0.31 6.47
C PHE A 143 -21.84 0.55 7.43
N THR A 144 -22.36 1.68 7.89
CA THR A 144 -21.65 2.54 8.85
C THR A 144 -21.40 1.79 10.17
N TYR A 145 -22.42 1.11 10.70
CA TYR A 145 -22.28 0.31 11.92
C TYR A 145 -21.31 -0.86 11.73
N PHE A 146 -21.41 -1.57 10.60
CA PHE A 146 -20.45 -2.61 10.24
C PHE A 146 -19.01 -2.10 10.29
N VAL A 147 -18.72 -0.95 9.67
CA VAL A 147 -17.37 -0.34 9.66
C VAL A 147 -16.91 0.02 11.07
N LEU A 148 -17.77 0.59 11.91
CA LEU A 148 -17.41 0.92 13.29
C LEU A 148 -17.13 -0.34 14.12
N ILE A 149 -18.01 -1.34 14.03
CA ILE A 149 -17.90 -2.60 14.77
C ILE A 149 -16.63 -3.36 14.34
N ILE A 150 -16.37 -3.51 13.04
CA ILE A 150 -15.19 -4.24 12.57
C ILE A 150 -13.89 -3.52 12.95
N ASN A 151 -13.85 -2.18 12.97
CA ASN A 151 -12.68 -1.43 13.40
C ASN A 151 -12.43 -1.57 14.91
N PHE A 152 -13.49 -1.52 15.71
CA PHE A 152 -13.39 -1.76 17.15
C PHE A 152 -12.97 -3.20 17.45
N TYR A 153 -13.58 -4.18 16.77
CA TYR A 153 -13.24 -5.59 16.90
C TYR A 153 -11.77 -5.85 16.54
N VAL A 154 -11.29 -5.39 15.37
CA VAL A 154 -9.90 -5.59 14.96
C VAL A 154 -8.94 -4.90 15.92
N TYR A 155 -9.26 -3.69 16.39
CA TYR A 155 -8.44 -3.00 17.39
C TYR A 155 -8.34 -3.82 18.68
N TYR A 156 -9.46 -4.25 19.25
CA TYR A 156 -9.48 -5.01 20.49
C TYR A 156 -8.81 -6.38 20.33
N PHE A 157 -9.19 -7.12 19.28
CA PHE A 157 -8.67 -8.45 18.98
C PHE A 157 -7.16 -8.43 18.74
N PHE A 158 -6.65 -7.46 17.98
CA PHE A 158 -5.22 -7.30 17.76
C PHE A 158 -4.47 -7.07 19.08
N ASN A 159 -4.92 -6.13 19.91
CA ASN A 159 -4.25 -5.83 21.18
C ASN A 159 -4.34 -7.01 22.17
N TYR A 160 -5.49 -7.69 22.21
CA TYR A 160 -5.70 -8.88 23.04
C TYR A 160 -4.77 -10.02 22.62
N LEU A 161 -4.76 -10.39 21.33
CA LEU A 161 -3.90 -11.45 20.84
C LEU A 161 -2.41 -11.11 20.93
N PHE A 162 -2.05 -9.86 20.66
CA PHE A 162 -0.67 -9.39 20.80
C PHE A 162 -0.18 -9.54 22.24
N LYS A 163 -1.02 -9.21 23.23
CA LYS A 163 -0.70 -9.38 24.65
C LYS A 163 -0.52 -10.86 25.04
N LEU A 164 -1.36 -11.75 24.53
CA LEU A 164 -1.28 -13.19 24.85
C LEU A 164 -0.10 -13.90 24.17
N ASN A 165 0.26 -13.45 22.96
CA ASN A 165 1.17 -14.17 22.07
C ASN A 165 2.46 -13.39 21.79
N SER A 166 2.83 -12.46 22.66
CA SER A 166 4.02 -11.62 22.50
C SER A 166 5.31 -12.44 22.32
N ASN A 167 5.33 -13.66 22.86
CA ASN A 167 6.50 -14.54 22.87
C ASN A 167 6.53 -15.50 21.66
N SER A 168 5.43 -15.63 20.89
CA SER A 168 5.37 -16.55 19.74
C SER A 168 5.47 -15.78 18.42
N GLY A 169 6.64 -15.85 17.78
CA GLY A 169 6.91 -15.15 16.51
C GLY A 169 5.94 -15.55 15.38
N THR A 170 5.57 -16.83 15.31
CA THR A 170 4.69 -17.38 14.25
C THR A 170 3.25 -16.88 14.33
N VAL A 171 2.67 -16.84 15.54
CA VAL A 171 1.32 -16.30 15.76
C VAL A 171 1.32 -14.80 15.53
N LEU A 172 2.37 -14.11 15.98
CA LEU A 172 2.49 -12.67 15.77
C LEU A 172 2.63 -12.30 14.29
N GLU A 173 3.41 -13.07 13.52
CA GLU A 173 3.49 -12.94 12.05
C GLU A 173 2.10 -13.08 11.43
N PHE A 174 1.38 -14.15 11.78
CA PHE A 174 0.04 -14.40 11.26
C PHE A 174 -0.90 -13.23 11.57
N ILE A 175 -0.96 -12.78 12.83
CA ILE A 175 -1.81 -11.63 13.22
C ILE A 175 -1.43 -10.38 12.42
N LYS A 176 -0.15 -10.09 12.25
CA LYS A 176 0.30 -8.87 11.55
C LYS A 176 -0.08 -8.87 10.08
N TYR A 177 -0.04 -10.00 9.40
CA TYR A 177 -0.19 -10.07 7.95
C TYR A 177 -1.50 -10.67 7.48
N ASN A 178 -2.34 -11.21 8.38
CA ASN A 178 -3.61 -11.82 8.00
C ASN A 178 -4.55 -10.79 7.36
N PRO A 179 -5.13 -11.09 6.17
CA PRO A 179 -6.01 -10.17 5.46
C PRO A 179 -7.23 -9.68 6.23
N LEU A 180 -7.75 -10.48 7.17
CA LEU A 180 -8.92 -10.12 7.99
C LEU A 180 -8.68 -8.84 8.81
N MET A 181 -7.43 -8.61 9.23
CA MET A 181 -7.05 -7.44 10.03
C MET A 181 -7.11 -6.12 9.24
N TYR A 182 -7.23 -6.20 7.90
CA TYR A 182 -7.19 -5.04 7.01
C TYR A 182 -8.55 -4.73 6.38
N ILE A 183 -9.57 -5.56 6.62
CA ILE A 183 -10.96 -5.26 6.24
C ILE A 183 -11.41 -3.96 6.92
N SER A 184 -11.02 -3.79 8.19
CA SER A 184 -11.30 -2.59 8.99
C SER A 184 -10.79 -1.33 8.31
N THR A 185 -9.49 -1.26 8.01
CA THR A 185 -8.84 -0.13 7.34
C THR A 185 -9.44 0.15 5.96
N PHE A 186 -9.62 -0.89 5.15
CA PHE A 186 -10.12 -0.75 3.78
C PHE A 186 -11.57 -0.22 3.76
N THR A 187 -12.45 -0.79 4.57
CA THR A 187 -13.86 -0.37 4.65
C THR A 187 -14.02 1.00 5.31
N PHE A 188 -13.12 1.38 6.22
CA PHE A 188 -13.03 2.74 6.74
C PHE A 188 -12.75 3.75 5.63
N GLY A 189 -11.87 3.42 4.68
CA GLY A 189 -11.61 4.24 3.50
C GLY A 189 -12.84 4.37 2.59
N MET A 190 -13.60 3.29 2.43
CA MET A 190 -14.88 3.32 1.69
C MET A 190 -15.89 4.28 2.35
N LEU A 191 -16.08 4.15 3.67
CA LEU A 191 -16.97 5.01 4.44
C LEU A 191 -16.53 6.48 4.38
N LEU A 192 -15.22 6.72 4.50
CA LEU A 192 -14.64 8.07 4.45
C LEU A 192 -15.05 8.80 3.17
N TYR A 193 -14.95 8.14 2.01
CA TYR A 193 -15.41 8.72 0.76
C TYR A 193 -16.89 9.11 0.79
N ASP A 194 -17.77 8.23 1.28
CA ASP A 194 -19.20 8.51 1.31
C ASP A 194 -19.56 9.68 2.25
N LYS A 195 -18.79 9.88 3.34
CA LYS A 195 -18.97 11.02 4.25
C LYS A 195 -18.48 12.34 3.66
N ILE A 196 -17.39 12.33 2.88
CA ILE A 196 -16.78 13.59 2.40
C ILE A 196 -17.14 13.96 0.96
N LYS A 197 -17.72 13.06 0.16
CA LYS A 197 -17.94 13.28 -1.29
C LYS A 197 -18.79 14.51 -1.62
N LYS A 198 -19.69 14.93 -0.72
CA LYS A 198 -20.57 16.11 -0.88
C LYS A 198 -20.01 17.39 -0.26
N ILE A 199 -18.91 17.32 0.48
CA ILE A 199 -18.33 18.49 1.14
C ILE A 199 -17.72 19.43 0.09
N LYS A 200 -17.97 20.74 0.22
CA LYS A 200 -17.44 21.76 -0.68
C LYS A 200 -15.92 21.85 -0.53
N LYS A 201 -15.22 21.88 -1.67
CA LYS A 201 -13.78 22.05 -1.72
C LYS A 201 -13.37 23.49 -1.42
N ARG A 202 -12.27 23.67 -0.69
CA ARG A 202 -11.80 24.99 -0.24
C ARG A 202 -10.27 25.07 -0.21
N ASN A 203 -9.73 26.24 -0.52
CA ASN A 203 -8.27 26.46 -0.54
C ASN A 203 -7.63 26.32 0.86
N ILE A 204 -8.40 26.50 1.95
CA ILE A 204 -7.92 26.32 3.33
C ILE A 204 -7.34 24.92 3.57
N TYR A 205 -7.82 23.90 2.83
CA TYR A 205 -7.30 22.55 2.96
C TYR A 205 -5.85 22.41 2.46
N SER A 206 -5.36 23.30 1.58
CA SER A 206 -3.92 23.38 1.24
C SER A 206 -3.09 23.69 2.49
N PHE A 207 -3.51 24.69 3.28
CA PHE A 207 -2.82 25.08 4.50
C PHE A 207 -2.89 23.99 5.58
N LEU A 208 -4.07 23.40 5.77
CA LEU A 208 -4.25 22.27 6.69
C LEU A 208 -3.42 21.05 6.28
N THR A 209 -3.22 20.81 4.98
CA THR A 209 -2.35 19.74 4.48
C THR A 209 -0.90 19.96 4.91
N ILE A 210 -0.38 21.18 4.81
CA ILE A 210 1.00 21.51 5.24
C ILE A 210 1.16 21.28 6.74
N ILE A 211 0.27 21.86 7.54
CA ILE A 211 0.28 21.70 9.00
C ILE A 211 0.25 20.22 9.36
N TYR A 212 -0.61 19.45 8.68
CA TYR A 212 -0.75 18.04 8.96
C TYR A 212 0.49 17.23 8.56
N ILE A 213 1.15 17.55 7.45
CA ILE A 213 2.42 16.91 7.07
C ILE A 213 3.49 17.21 8.12
N ILE A 214 3.62 18.46 8.58
CA ILE A 214 4.56 18.82 9.63
C ILE A 214 4.25 18.03 10.90
N PHE A 215 2.97 17.97 11.29
CA PHE A 215 2.54 17.13 12.41
C PHE A 215 2.92 15.66 12.21
N LEU A 216 2.68 15.06 11.04
CA LEU A 216 3.05 13.67 10.76
C LEU A 216 4.57 13.42 10.86
N LEU A 217 5.40 14.38 10.47
CA LEU A 217 6.86 14.26 10.52
C LEU A 217 7.39 14.34 11.97
N PHE A 218 6.80 15.19 12.81
CA PHE A 218 7.31 15.44 14.16
C PHE A 218 6.46 14.82 15.28
N ALA A 219 5.34 14.17 14.95
CA ALA A 219 4.50 13.51 15.93
C ALA A 219 5.29 12.39 16.64
N PRO A 220 5.29 12.35 17.98
CA PRO A 220 5.96 11.32 18.77
C PRO A 220 5.21 9.98 18.74
N TYR A 221 5.09 9.39 17.55
CA TYR A 221 4.31 8.17 17.31
C TYR A 221 4.67 7.01 18.24
N ASN A 222 5.95 6.81 18.52
CA ASN A 222 6.44 5.78 19.46
C ASN A 222 5.85 5.87 20.87
N LYS A 223 5.38 7.04 21.29
CA LYS A 223 4.86 7.27 22.64
C LYS A 223 3.35 7.21 22.71
N PHE A 224 2.65 7.58 21.63
CA PHE A 224 1.20 7.80 21.66
C PHE A 224 0.39 6.82 20.81
N PHE A 225 0.98 6.17 19.82
CA PHE A 225 0.24 5.31 18.91
C PHE A 225 0.67 3.85 19.09
N PRO A 226 -0.19 2.99 19.67
CA PRO A 226 0.06 1.56 19.63
C PRO A 226 0.16 1.13 18.15
N TYR A 227 1.15 0.30 17.85
CA TYR A 227 1.46 -0.22 16.51
C TYR A 227 0.41 -1.25 16.03
N ASN A 228 -0.86 -0.85 16.03
CA ASN A 228 -1.97 -1.63 15.53
C ASN A 228 -2.59 -0.96 14.30
N SER A 229 -3.26 -1.78 13.49
CA SER A 229 -3.77 -1.39 12.19
C SER A 229 -4.74 -0.22 12.24
N THR A 230 -5.63 -0.22 13.22
CA THR A 230 -6.69 0.79 13.36
C THR A 230 -6.13 2.16 13.73
N ALA A 231 -5.27 2.26 14.76
CA ALA A 231 -4.78 3.56 15.23
C ALA A 231 -3.95 4.30 14.18
N ILE A 232 -3.08 3.58 13.46
CA ILE A 232 -2.29 4.15 12.37
C ILE A 232 -3.18 4.52 11.18
N SER A 233 -4.19 3.70 10.85
CA SER A 233 -5.14 4.06 9.79
C SER A 233 -5.86 5.37 10.10
N LEU A 234 -6.26 5.57 11.36
CA LEU A 234 -6.92 6.81 11.79
C LEU A 234 -6.02 8.04 11.62
N SER A 235 -4.71 7.90 11.83
CA SER A 235 -3.74 8.99 11.63
C SER A 235 -3.50 9.35 10.16
N PHE A 236 -4.05 8.62 9.20
CA PHE A 236 -3.99 9.02 7.79
C PHE A 236 -5.30 9.65 7.28
N ILE A 237 -6.38 9.64 8.07
CA ILE A 237 -7.66 10.22 7.66
C ILE A 237 -7.54 11.71 7.36
N PRO A 238 -6.97 12.56 8.23
CA PRO A 238 -6.94 13.99 7.95
C PRO A 238 -6.15 14.29 6.68
N LEU A 239 -5.05 13.57 6.43
CA LEU A 239 -4.29 13.68 5.18
C LEU A 239 -5.17 13.39 3.96
N ILE A 240 -5.91 12.27 3.96
CA ILE A 240 -6.78 11.92 2.82
C ILE A 240 -7.90 12.97 2.63
N VAL A 241 -8.52 13.41 3.73
CA VAL A 241 -9.60 14.40 3.71
C VAL A 241 -9.11 15.74 3.16
N PHE A 242 -8.00 16.27 3.70
CA PHE A 242 -7.45 17.56 3.28
C PHE A 242 -7.03 17.51 1.82
N LEU A 243 -6.32 16.45 1.41
CA LEU A 243 -5.97 16.27 0.00
C LEU A 243 -7.21 16.19 -0.89
N TYR A 244 -8.25 15.43 -0.54
CA TYR A 244 -9.45 15.30 -1.38
C TYR A 244 -10.23 16.62 -1.52
N LEU A 245 -10.36 17.37 -0.42
CA LEU A 245 -11.14 18.60 -0.35
C LEU A 245 -10.37 19.84 -0.81
N ASP A 246 -9.06 19.71 -1.04
CA ASP A 246 -8.25 20.80 -1.54
C ASP A 246 -8.53 21.12 -3.03
N ASN A 247 -8.69 22.40 -3.31
CA ASN A 247 -8.74 23.01 -4.64
C ASN A 247 -7.77 24.21 -4.78
N GLY A 248 -6.89 24.42 -3.79
CA GLY A 248 -5.90 25.48 -3.75
C GLY A 248 -4.55 25.07 -4.34
N PHE A 249 -3.48 25.66 -3.81
CA PHE A 249 -2.10 25.48 -4.26
C PHE A 249 -1.64 24.02 -4.22
N PHE A 250 -1.87 23.31 -3.12
CA PHE A 250 -1.34 21.95 -2.93
C PHE A 250 -1.90 20.96 -3.96
N SER A 251 -3.19 21.05 -4.27
CA SER A 251 -3.84 20.22 -5.28
C SER A 251 -3.24 20.39 -6.68
N LYS A 252 -2.79 21.61 -7.00
CA LYS A 252 -2.13 21.93 -8.29
C LYS A 252 -0.66 21.51 -8.28
N PHE A 253 0.07 21.87 -7.22
CA PHE A 253 1.49 21.58 -7.07
C PHE A 253 1.77 20.07 -7.00
N LEU A 254 1.08 19.34 -6.11
CA LEU A 254 1.21 17.89 -5.97
C LEU A 254 0.62 17.12 -7.15
N GLY A 255 -0.20 17.77 -7.98
CA GLY A 255 -0.77 17.23 -9.20
C GLY A 255 0.10 17.41 -10.45
N ASN A 256 1.36 17.86 -10.32
CA ASN A 256 2.24 18.08 -11.46
C ASN A 256 2.69 16.75 -12.12
N LYS A 257 3.24 16.82 -13.34
CA LYS A 257 3.66 15.64 -14.11
C LYS A 257 4.76 14.83 -13.39
N PHE A 258 5.66 15.51 -12.68
CA PHE A 258 6.77 14.87 -11.97
C PHE A 258 6.27 13.99 -10.81
N PHE A 259 5.40 14.50 -9.95
CA PHE A 259 4.83 13.76 -8.84
C PHE A 259 3.88 12.65 -9.28
N ILE A 260 3.14 12.86 -10.37
CA ILE A 260 2.35 11.78 -11.00
C ILE A 260 3.27 10.66 -11.48
N TYR A 261 4.40 11.00 -12.09
CA TYR A 261 5.39 10.01 -12.54
C TYR A 261 5.98 9.23 -11.36
N LEU A 262 6.40 9.92 -10.29
CA LEU A 262 6.91 9.29 -9.08
C LEU A 262 5.88 8.33 -8.45
N GLY A 263 4.62 8.75 -8.30
CA GLY A 263 3.56 7.85 -7.84
C GLY A 263 3.30 6.71 -8.81
N GLY A 264 3.48 6.94 -10.11
CA GLY A 264 3.39 5.93 -11.15
C GLY A 264 4.35 4.76 -10.96
N ILE A 265 5.60 5.01 -10.52
CA ILE A 265 6.63 3.96 -10.31
C ILE A 265 6.59 3.33 -8.92
N SER A 266 5.81 3.89 -7.98
CA SER A 266 5.76 3.46 -6.58
C SER A 266 5.47 1.96 -6.39
N TYR A 267 4.59 1.39 -7.22
CA TYR A 267 4.24 -0.03 -7.13
C TYR A 267 5.41 -0.94 -7.48
N SER A 268 6.14 -0.65 -8.57
CA SER A 268 7.34 -1.40 -8.94
C SER A 268 8.43 -1.30 -7.88
N ILE A 269 8.67 -0.11 -7.32
CA ILE A 269 9.62 0.07 -6.21
C ILE A 269 9.21 -0.81 -5.02
N TYR A 270 7.94 -0.74 -4.62
CA TYR A 270 7.42 -1.49 -3.49
C TYR A 270 7.57 -3.01 -3.68
N ILE A 271 7.29 -3.55 -4.87
CA ILE A 271 7.32 -5.00 -5.08
C ILE A 271 8.74 -5.52 -5.35
N LEU A 272 9.57 -4.77 -6.08
CA LEU A 272 10.86 -5.26 -6.56
C LEU A 272 12.00 -5.06 -5.57
N HIS A 273 11.89 -4.14 -4.60
CA HIS A 273 13.03 -3.85 -3.72
C HIS A 273 13.55 -5.09 -2.97
N ARG A 274 12.69 -5.96 -2.41
CA ARG A 274 13.15 -7.19 -1.73
C ARG A 274 13.88 -8.18 -2.65
N PRO A 275 13.30 -8.61 -3.79
CA PRO A 275 14.03 -9.41 -4.77
C PRO A 275 15.34 -8.78 -5.22
N LEU A 276 15.35 -7.48 -5.47
CA LEU A 276 16.54 -6.77 -5.91
C LEU A 276 17.59 -6.67 -4.80
N TYR A 277 17.18 -6.58 -3.53
CA TYR A 277 18.11 -6.64 -2.41
C TYR A 277 18.82 -7.99 -2.35
N ILE A 278 18.10 -9.09 -2.54
CA ILE A 278 18.69 -10.44 -2.59
C ILE A 278 19.70 -10.55 -3.73
N ILE A 279 19.40 -9.93 -4.88
CA ILE A 279 20.33 -9.88 -6.02
C ILE A 279 21.55 -9.00 -5.67
N PHE A 280 21.33 -7.83 -5.08
CA PHE A 280 22.39 -6.93 -4.64
C PHE A 280 23.35 -7.65 -3.69
N GLU A 281 22.82 -8.23 -2.61
CA GLU A 281 23.59 -8.94 -1.59
C GLU A 281 24.40 -10.09 -2.20
N LYS A 282 23.81 -10.83 -3.15
CA LYS A 282 24.50 -11.92 -3.83
C LYS A 282 25.71 -11.48 -4.65
N PHE A 283 25.69 -10.27 -5.24
CA PHE A 283 26.74 -9.81 -6.15
C PHE A 283 27.70 -8.79 -5.53
N MET A 284 27.22 -7.94 -4.63
CA MET A 284 27.98 -6.87 -3.98
C MET A 284 28.32 -7.18 -2.51
N GLY A 285 27.71 -8.21 -1.93
CA GLY A 285 27.83 -8.51 -0.50
C GLY A 285 26.91 -7.67 0.37
N GLU A 286 27.15 -7.72 1.69
CA GLU A 286 26.37 -6.98 2.67
C GLU A 286 26.53 -5.46 2.47
N MET A 287 25.47 -4.72 2.76
CA MET A 287 25.46 -3.27 2.58
C MET A 287 26.18 -2.59 3.76
N THR A 288 27.39 -2.09 3.53
CA THR A 288 28.30 -1.57 4.59
C THR A 288 28.52 -0.06 4.53
N SER A 289 28.11 0.60 3.44
CA SER A 289 28.36 2.03 3.24
C SER A 289 27.16 2.78 2.64
N HIS A 290 27.20 4.12 2.74
CA HIS A 290 26.26 5.00 2.04
C HIS A 290 26.35 4.86 0.51
N VAL A 291 27.52 4.48 -0.01
CA VAL A 291 27.74 4.24 -1.44
C VAL A 291 26.98 2.99 -1.88
N ASP A 292 27.06 1.91 -1.12
CA ASP A 292 26.30 0.68 -1.37
C ASP A 292 24.79 0.95 -1.40
N PHE A 293 24.31 1.75 -0.44
CA PHE A 293 22.92 2.19 -0.41
C PHE A 293 22.52 2.98 -1.65
N LEU A 294 23.37 3.92 -2.10
CA LEU A 294 23.10 4.70 -3.31
C LEU A 294 23.07 3.81 -4.55
N ILE A 295 24.00 2.86 -4.69
CA ILE A 295 24.04 1.89 -5.78
C ILE A 295 22.76 1.04 -5.76
N TYR A 296 22.38 0.51 -4.59
CA TYR A 296 21.17 -0.28 -4.42
C TYR A 296 19.90 0.53 -4.75
N PHE A 297 19.81 1.78 -4.27
CA PHE A 297 18.71 2.68 -4.59
C PHE A 297 18.61 2.94 -6.10
N LEU A 298 19.72 3.26 -6.77
CA LEU A 298 19.76 3.47 -8.22
C LEU A 298 19.35 2.21 -8.97
N MET A 299 19.81 1.03 -8.55
CA MET A 299 19.39 -0.24 -9.14
C MET A 299 17.87 -0.45 -9.02
N VAL A 300 17.29 -0.25 -7.82
CA VAL A 300 15.84 -0.37 -7.61
C VAL A 300 15.08 0.66 -8.44
N PHE A 301 15.55 1.89 -8.50
CA PHE A 301 14.91 2.96 -9.26
C PHE A 301 14.92 2.67 -10.78
N LEU A 302 16.06 2.24 -11.33
CA LEU A 302 16.20 1.88 -12.74
C LEU A 302 15.34 0.67 -13.11
N MET A 303 15.42 -0.41 -12.33
CA MET A 303 14.63 -1.62 -12.56
C MET A 303 13.13 -1.35 -12.42
N SER A 304 12.73 -0.48 -11.50
CA SER A 304 11.32 -0.09 -11.35
C SER A 304 10.81 0.72 -12.53
N ASN A 305 11.66 1.56 -13.14
CA ASN A 305 11.32 2.27 -14.37
C ASN A 305 11.19 1.33 -15.57
N LEU A 306 12.09 0.34 -15.67
CA LEU A 306 12.02 -0.67 -16.72
C LEU A 306 10.75 -1.52 -16.58
N ALA A 307 10.44 -1.99 -15.37
CA ALA A 307 9.21 -2.72 -15.06
C ALA A 307 7.96 -1.85 -15.33
N LYS A 308 8.00 -0.56 -14.99
CA LYS A 308 6.92 0.37 -15.30
C LYS A 308 6.64 0.45 -16.79
N TYR A 309 7.68 0.64 -17.59
CA TYR A 309 7.55 0.81 -19.03
C TYR A 309 7.14 -0.49 -19.74
N LEU A 310 7.85 -1.59 -19.48
CA LEU A 310 7.64 -2.87 -20.17
C LEU A 310 6.41 -3.61 -19.65
N VAL A 311 6.24 -3.70 -18.33
CA VAL A 311 5.24 -4.56 -17.71
C VAL A 311 3.95 -3.76 -17.42
N GLU A 312 4.04 -2.73 -16.58
CA GLU A 312 2.85 -2.00 -16.13
C GLU A 312 2.17 -1.18 -17.24
N ASN A 313 2.91 -0.78 -18.27
CA ASN A 313 2.38 -0.01 -19.39
C ASN A 313 2.18 -0.85 -20.65
N LYS A 314 3.27 -1.35 -21.27
CA LYS A 314 3.17 -2.09 -22.55
C LYS A 314 2.41 -3.41 -22.41
N PHE A 315 2.84 -4.28 -21.49
CA PHE A 315 2.20 -5.58 -21.31
C PHE A 315 0.77 -5.47 -20.78
N TYR A 316 0.50 -4.55 -19.85
CA TYR A 316 -0.86 -4.24 -19.41
C TYR A 316 -1.77 -3.82 -20.57
N LYS A 317 -1.33 -2.89 -21.44
CA LYS A 317 -2.10 -2.47 -22.62
C LYS A 317 -2.37 -3.64 -23.56
N TYR A 318 -1.37 -4.49 -23.80
CA TYR A 318 -1.52 -5.71 -24.59
C TYR A 318 -2.59 -6.65 -24.01
N LEU A 319 -2.52 -6.96 -22.72
CA LEU A 319 -3.50 -7.82 -22.05
C LEU A 319 -4.92 -7.25 -22.12
N CYS A 320 -5.08 -5.95 -21.89
CA CYS A 320 -6.37 -5.29 -22.00
C CYS A 320 -6.92 -5.32 -23.44
N LYS A 321 -6.09 -5.04 -24.46
CA LYS A 321 -6.52 -5.12 -25.87
C LYS A 321 -6.96 -6.54 -26.22
N LYS A 322 -6.21 -7.55 -25.76
CA LYS A 322 -6.46 -8.97 -26.07
C LYS A 322 -7.70 -9.54 -25.37
N TYR A 323 -7.94 -9.18 -24.10
CA TYR A 323 -8.93 -9.88 -23.26
C TYR A 323 -10.13 -9.03 -22.82
N LEU A 324 -10.13 -7.72 -23.10
CA LEU A 324 -11.19 -6.81 -22.68
C LEU A 324 -11.85 -6.04 -23.83
N ASN A 325 -11.45 -6.27 -25.09
CA ASN A 325 -11.97 -5.61 -26.29
C ASN A 325 -12.17 -4.08 -26.15
N ARG A 326 -11.31 -3.44 -25.34
CA ARG A 326 -11.29 -1.99 -25.16
C ARG A 326 -10.01 -1.45 -25.76
N ALA A 327 -10.15 -0.51 -26.69
CA ALA A 327 -9.08 0.43 -26.99
C ALA A 327 -8.81 1.24 -25.70
N ILE A 328 -7.61 1.10 -25.14
CA ILE A 328 -7.13 1.90 -24.00
C ILE A 328 -6.40 3.13 -24.51
#